data_AF-A0AAD5SM64-F1
#
_entry.id   AF-A0AAD5SM64-F1
#
_cell.length_a   1.000
_cell.length_b   1.000
_cell.length_c   1.000
_cell.angle_alpha   90.00
_cell.angle_beta   90.00
_cell.angle_gamma   90.00
#
_symmetry.space_group_name_H-M   'P 1'
#
loop_
_entity.id
_entity.type
_entity.pdbx_description
1 polymer ?
#
loop_
_entity_poly.entity_id
_entity_poly.type
_entity_poly.pdbx_seq_one_letter_code
_entity_poly.pdbx_strand_id
1 'polypeptide(L)'
;MPEDEMVRAQKLYLFRQELGDIYKIRYGYWDSVQSGKITTHHRRELIRWLYQLVDFFRYESTESFQLAVNYLDRVCSKYVTHLSEYQALGAACFLIAAKACEPHPPTCSDMARLSAGAYDVQDLKDTELTVLQVLRWNLNAPTPALFLDSFMKVFPLKKRELDEVLHKADTYVAVIQSDYHFMRYRPSVQTAAALQCAFKSIGRSADVFHAYMTRELDSLSLDTAAIVSGLELPQLREINECARLMSKIITPTLAHMQTSHPRAKNATKDNHNSIAARTRSRRTCTNVKHGLATPPPSDSPNENEPPQPSSEGWGSEEDELSMSDEIGEEE
;
A
#
# COMPACT_ATOMS: atom_id res chain seq x y z
N MET A 1 -15.50 1.14 26.72
CA MET A 1 -15.29 0.02 25.79
C MET A 1 -14.20 -0.86 26.35
N PRO A 2 -14.48 -2.11 26.74
CA PRO A 2 -13.45 -3.08 27.13
C PRO A 2 -12.39 -3.22 26.03
N GLU A 3 -11.15 -3.55 26.42
CA GLU A 3 -10.00 -3.65 25.50
C GLU A 3 -10.28 -4.60 24.30
N ASP A 4 -10.99 -5.70 24.56
CA ASP A 4 -11.39 -6.68 23.54
C ASP A 4 -12.37 -6.11 22.49
N GLU A 5 -13.28 -5.23 22.90
CA GLU A 5 -14.25 -4.60 22.00
C GLU A 5 -13.57 -3.56 21.10
N MET A 6 -12.58 -2.84 21.61
CA MET A 6 -11.77 -1.91 20.82
C MET A 6 -10.93 -2.65 19.77
N VAL A 7 -10.28 -3.75 20.16
CA VAL A 7 -9.50 -4.59 19.24
C VAL A 7 -10.41 -5.17 18.15
N ARG A 8 -11.60 -5.64 18.51
CA ARG A 8 -12.61 -6.11 17.54
C ARG A 8 -13.01 -4.99 16.58
N ALA A 9 -13.32 -3.80 17.08
CA ALA A 9 -13.72 -2.66 16.24
C ALA A 9 -12.62 -2.25 15.25
N GLN A 10 -11.36 -2.24 15.70
CA GLN A 10 -10.21 -1.98 14.82
C GLN A 10 -10.10 -3.02 13.70
N LYS A 11 -10.28 -4.31 14.00
CA LYS A 11 -10.28 -5.38 12.98
C LYS A 11 -11.40 -5.20 11.97
N LEU A 12 -12.63 -4.95 12.43
CA LEU A 12 -13.78 -4.70 11.56
C LEU A 12 -13.58 -3.47 10.69
N TYR A 13 -12.96 -2.42 11.23
CA TYR A 13 -12.59 -1.23 10.46
C TYR A 13 -11.62 -1.57 9.33
N LEU A 14 -10.55 -2.34 9.59
CA LEU A 14 -9.60 -2.77 8.56
C LEU A 14 -10.27 -3.59 7.45
N PHE A 15 -11.11 -4.57 7.82
CA PHE A 15 -11.86 -5.36 6.84
C PHE A 15 -12.83 -4.49 6.02
N ARG A 16 -13.51 -3.53 6.65
CA ARG A 16 -14.38 -2.60 5.92
C ARG A 16 -13.60 -1.71 4.95
N GLN A 17 -12.45 -1.17 5.37
CA GLN A 17 -11.61 -0.35 4.50
C GLN A 17 -11.11 -1.13 3.28
N GLU A 18 -10.78 -2.41 3.47
CA GLU A 18 -10.28 -3.27 2.40
C GLU A 18 -11.34 -3.55 1.32
N LEU A 19 -12.61 -3.58 1.72
CA LEU A 19 -13.74 -3.73 0.80
C LEU A 19 -14.13 -2.42 0.12
N GLY A 20 -13.69 -1.28 0.66
CA GLY A 20 -13.97 0.03 0.10
C GLY A 20 -13.19 0.27 -1.20
N ASP A 21 -13.85 0.90 -2.18
CA ASP A 21 -13.22 1.23 -3.46
C ASP A 21 -12.11 2.29 -3.35
N ILE A 22 -12.07 3.06 -2.24
CA ILE A 22 -11.12 4.16 -2.03
C ILE A 22 -9.65 3.71 -2.12
N TYR A 23 -9.35 2.50 -1.62
CA TYR A 23 -8.00 1.94 -1.54
C TYR A 23 -7.75 0.82 -2.55
N LYS A 24 -8.75 0.49 -3.35
CA LYS A 24 -8.71 -0.59 -4.33
C LYS A 24 -7.78 -0.24 -5.48
N ILE A 25 -6.87 -1.15 -5.79
CA ILE A 25 -5.97 -1.05 -6.94
C ILE A 25 -6.69 -1.61 -8.18
N ARG A 26 -6.61 -0.92 -9.31
CA ARG A 26 -7.23 -1.40 -10.56
C ARG A 26 -6.35 -2.49 -11.16
N TYR A 27 -6.76 -3.75 -11.09
CA TYR A 27 -6.07 -4.83 -11.78
C TYR A 27 -6.05 -4.57 -13.31
N GLY A 28 -4.91 -4.78 -13.98
CA GLY A 28 -4.77 -4.50 -15.41
C GLY A 28 -4.50 -3.04 -15.78
N TYR A 29 -4.09 -2.18 -14.84
CA TYR A 29 -3.73 -0.79 -15.18
C TYR A 29 -2.53 -0.67 -16.13
N TRP A 30 -1.72 -1.73 -16.27
CA TRP A 30 -0.61 -1.78 -17.23
C TRP A 30 -1.06 -1.59 -18.67
N ASP A 31 -2.12 -2.29 -19.06
CA ASP A 31 -2.65 -2.26 -20.42
C ASP A 31 -3.61 -1.09 -20.59
N SER A 32 -4.46 -0.85 -19.58
CA SER A 32 -5.55 0.14 -19.67
C SER A 32 -5.13 1.59 -19.41
N VAL A 33 -4.05 1.82 -18.66
CA VAL A 33 -3.58 3.18 -18.32
C VAL A 33 -2.16 3.36 -18.81
N GLN A 34 -1.23 2.51 -18.37
CA GLN A 34 0.20 2.72 -18.62
C GLN A 34 0.59 2.47 -20.06
N SER A 35 -0.17 1.66 -20.81
CA SER A 35 -0.01 1.46 -22.26
C SER A 35 1.45 1.21 -22.68
N GLY A 36 2.17 0.40 -21.89
CA GLY A 36 3.58 0.04 -22.14
C GLY A 36 4.65 1.06 -21.68
N LYS A 37 4.27 2.23 -21.14
CA LYS A 37 5.24 3.22 -20.60
C LYS A 37 6.01 2.71 -19.38
N ILE A 38 5.32 1.95 -18.53
CA ILE A 38 5.90 1.16 -17.44
C ILE A 38 5.38 -0.27 -17.53
N THR A 39 6.23 -1.22 -17.14
CA THR A 39 5.95 -2.66 -17.23
C THR A 39 5.94 -3.29 -15.84
N THR A 40 5.41 -4.51 -15.75
CA THR A 40 5.48 -5.31 -14.50
C THR A 40 6.92 -5.60 -14.07
N HIS A 41 7.88 -5.60 -15.00
CA HIS A 41 9.31 -5.69 -14.68
C HIS A 41 9.82 -4.43 -13.98
N HIS A 42 9.53 -3.23 -14.52
CA HIS A 42 9.91 -1.96 -13.88
C HIS A 42 9.34 -1.87 -12.45
N ARG A 43 8.08 -2.27 -12.26
CA ARG A 43 7.47 -2.34 -10.92
C ARG A 43 8.23 -3.27 -9.98
N ARG A 44 8.59 -4.46 -10.43
CA ARG A 44 9.32 -5.45 -9.61
C ARG A 44 10.66 -4.88 -9.13
N GLU A 45 11.40 -4.22 -10.01
CA GLU A 45 12.67 -3.58 -9.67
C GLU A 45 12.48 -2.42 -8.68
N LEU A 46 11.48 -1.56 -8.93
CA LEU A 46 11.19 -0.44 -8.04
C LEU A 46 10.74 -0.92 -6.65
N ILE A 47 9.84 -1.89 -6.57
CA ILE A 47 9.39 -2.46 -5.29
C ILE A 47 10.54 -3.13 -4.55
N ARG A 48 11.44 -3.84 -5.25
CA ARG A 48 12.64 -4.39 -4.62
C ARG A 48 13.49 -3.28 -4.00
N TRP A 49 13.70 -2.18 -4.72
CA TRP A 49 14.42 -1.02 -4.19
C TRP A 49 13.72 -0.41 -2.97
N LEU A 50 12.39 -0.21 -3.02
CA LEU A 50 11.61 0.28 -1.88
C LEU A 50 11.71 -0.64 -0.65
N TYR A 51 11.73 -1.96 -0.86
CA TYR A 51 11.92 -2.91 0.24
C TYR A 51 13.31 -2.77 0.87
N GLN A 52 14.36 -2.57 0.08
CA GLN A 52 15.72 -2.33 0.58
C GLN A 52 15.81 -1.06 1.44
N LEU A 53 14.97 -0.06 1.22
CA LEU A 53 14.93 1.15 2.05
C LEU A 53 14.51 0.85 3.49
N VAL A 54 13.63 -0.13 3.71
CA VAL A 54 13.21 -0.56 5.06
C VAL A 54 14.44 -1.03 5.85
N ASP A 55 15.30 -1.85 5.25
CA ASP A 55 16.53 -2.32 5.88
C ASP A 55 17.57 -1.19 6.02
N PHE A 56 17.71 -0.33 5.01
CA PHE A 56 18.65 0.79 5.03
C PHE A 56 18.35 1.78 6.18
N PHE A 57 17.08 2.15 6.35
CA PHE A 57 16.63 3.01 7.44
C PHE A 57 16.34 2.27 8.75
N ARG A 58 16.50 0.94 8.76
CA ARG A 58 16.38 0.06 9.92
C ARG A 58 14.99 0.10 10.57
N TYR A 59 13.95 0.18 9.75
CA TYR A 59 12.56 0.14 10.23
C TYR A 59 12.21 -1.24 10.77
N GLU A 60 11.42 -1.26 11.86
CA GLU A 60 11.01 -2.51 12.53
C GLU A 60 9.82 -3.19 11.84
N SER A 61 9.03 -2.39 11.11
CA SER A 61 7.84 -2.81 10.37
C SER A 61 8.04 -2.56 8.88
N THR A 62 7.41 -3.37 8.04
CA THR A 62 7.34 -3.12 6.59
C THR A 62 6.11 -2.29 6.20
N GLU A 63 5.33 -1.79 7.16
CA GLU A 63 4.08 -1.06 6.89
C GLU A 63 4.29 0.14 5.97
N SER A 64 5.35 0.94 6.17
CA SER A 64 5.71 2.05 5.29
C SER A 64 5.95 1.60 3.85
N PHE A 65 6.68 0.50 3.66
CA PHE A 65 6.85 -0.12 2.34
C PHE A 65 5.52 -0.58 1.73
N GLN A 66 4.69 -1.27 2.51
CA GLN A 66 3.42 -1.81 2.01
C GLN A 66 2.43 -0.71 1.62
N LEU A 67 2.38 0.39 2.38
CA LEU A 67 1.63 1.60 2.02
C LEU A 67 2.21 2.24 0.76
N ALA A 68 3.53 2.34 0.64
CA ALA A 68 4.17 2.88 -0.54
C ALA A 68 3.78 2.12 -1.82
N VAL A 69 3.74 0.78 -1.75
CA VAL A 69 3.26 -0.07 -2.86
C VAL A 69 1.79 0.22 -3.18
N ASN A 70 0.92 0.34 -2.17
CA ASN A 70 -0.49 0.71 -2.38
C ASN A 70 -0.64 2.07 -3.07
N TYR A 71 0.12 3.08 -2.63
CA TYR A 71 0.09 4.42 -3.22
C TYR A 71 0.58 4.40 -4.66
N LEU A 72 1.72 3.76 -4.92
CA LEU A 72 2.32 3.64 -6.23
C LEU A 72 1.32 3.02 -7.23
N ASP A 73 0.74 1.88 -6.87
CA ASP A 73 -0.17 1.15 -7.74
C ASP A 73 -1.48 1.93 -7.97
N ARG A 74 -1.99 2.66 -6.96
CA ARG A 74 -3.19 3.51 -7.09
C ARG A 74 -2.94 4.75 -7.95
N VAL A 75 -1.77 5.36 -7.86
CA VAL A 75 -1.39 6.48 -8.73
C VAL A 75 -1.25 6.00 -10.17
N CYS A 76 -0.52 4.90 -10.39
CA CYS A 76 -0.36 4.29 -11.72
C CYS A 76 -1.69 3.77 -12.30
N SER A 77 -2.70 3.51 -11.45
CA SER A 77 -4.05 3.15 -11.89
C SER A 77 -4.87 4.34 -12.43
N LYS A 78 -4.40 5.58 -12.25
CA LYS A 78 -5.14 6.81 -12.59
C LYS A 78 -4.36 7.76 -13.49
N TYR A 79 -3.03 7.68 -13.48
CA TYR A 79 -2.14 8.61 -14.16
C TYR A 79 -1.08 7.84 -14.96
N VAL A 80 -0.84 8.24 -16.21
CA VAL A 80 0.20 7.66 -17.06
C VAL A 80 1.56 8.12 -16.55
N THR A 81 2.46 7.17 -16.26
CA THR A 81 3.78 7.51 -15.71
C THR A 81 4.87 7.12 -16.69
N HIS A 82 5.83 8.03 -16.88
CA HIS A 82 7.01 7.76 -17.69
C HIS A 82 8.10 7.07 -16.86
N LEU A 83 8.88 6.20 -17.49
CA LEU A 83 9.96 5.47 -16.82
C LEU A 83 10.99 6.40 -16.15
N SER A 84 11.25 7.57 -16.74
CA SER A 84 12.16 8.60 -16.21
C SER A 84 11.72 9.15 -14.85
N GLU A 85 10.42 9.22 -14.60
CA GLU A 85 9.85 9.78 -13.36
C GLU A 85 9.46 8.68 -12.37
N TYR A 86 9.49 7.42 -12.80
CA TYR A 86 8.93 6.29 -12.05
C TYR A 86 9.65 6.05 -10.71
N GLN A 87 10.97 6.27 -10.65
CA GLN A 87 11.72 6.14 -9.40
C GLN A 87 11.38 7.28 -8.42
N ALA A 88 11.22 8.52 -8.92
CA ALA A 88 10.77 9.65 -8.11
C ALA A 88 9.37 9.41 -7.54
N LEU A 89 8.46 8.85 -8.35
CA LEU A 89 7.13 8.45 -7.92
C LEU A 89 7.16 7.41 -6.80
N GLY A 90 7.96 6.36 -6.94
CA GLY A 90 8.14 5.35 -5.90
C GLY A 90 8.72 5.94 -4.62
N ALA A 91 9.74 6.79 -4.74
CA ALA A 91 10.37 7.47 -3.62
C ALA A 91 9.39 8.41 -2.88
N ALA A 92 8.58 9.16 -3.61
CA ALA A 92 7.54 10.02 -3.04
C ALA A 92 6.49 9.20 -2.29
N CYS A 93 6.03 8.09 -2.87
CA CYS A 93 5.10 7.17 -2.21
C CYS A 93 5.67 6.63 -0.88
N PHE A 94 6.95 6.24 -0.87
CA PHE A 94 7.63 5.79 0.34
C PHE A 94 7.81 6.88 1.38
N LEU A 95 8.17 8.09 0.95
CA LEU A 95 8.33 9.24 1.85
C LEU A 95 7.01 9.58 2.56
N ILE A 96 5.90 9.61 1.82
CA ILE A 96 4.56 9.84 2.38
C ILE A 96 4.20 8.75 3.39
N ALA A 97 4.44 7.48 3.04
CA ALA A 97 4.15 6.35 3.92
C ALA A 97 5.02 6.37 5.18
N ALA A 98 6.32 6.63 5.05
CA ALA A 98 7.24 6.71 6.16
C ALA A 98 6.88 7.85 7.12
N LYS A 99 6.43 9.01 6.61
CA LYS A 99 5.94 10.12 7.45
C LYS A 99 4.72 9.74 8.30
N ALA A 100 3.92 8.77 7.86
CA ALA A 100 2.74 8.31 8.59
C ALA A 100 3.06 7.19 9.61
N CYS A 101 3.98 6.29 9.27
CA CYS A 101 4.23 5.07 10.04
C CYS A 101 5.46 5.14 10.94
N GLU A 102 6.51 5.84 10.51
CA GLU A 102 7.85 5.70 11.08
C GLU A 102 8.17 6.85 12.05
N PRO A 103 8.85 6.56 13.17
CA PRO A 103 9.24 7.60 14.12
C PRO A 103 10.27 8.58 13.54
N HIS A 104 11.08 8.11 12.59
CA HIS A 104 12.13 8.89 11.93
C HIS A 104 12.04 8.66 10.40
N PRO A 105 11.13 9.37 9.72
CA PRO A 105 11.03 9.29 8.27
C PRO A 105 12.29 9.87 7.60
N PRO A 106 12.64 9.40 6.38
CA PRO A 106 13.79 9.95 5.68
C PRO A 106 13.51 11.38 5.22
N THR A 107 14.54 12.17 4.99
CA THR A 107 14.39 13.49 4.35
C THR A 107 14.38 13.36 2.82
N CYS A 108 13.85 14.37 2.12
CA CYS A 108 13.96 14.43 0.66
C CYS A 108 15.42 14.38 0.19
N SER A 109 16.35 14.95 0.96
CA SER A 109 17.78 14.89 0.64
C SER A 109 18.34 13.48 0.78
N ASP A 110 17.94 12.72 1.80
CA ASP A 110 18.36 11.32 1.95
C ASP A 110 17.88 10.49 0.74
N MET A 111 16.61 10.66 0.37
CA MET A 111 16.01 9.97 -0.77
C MET A 111 16.66 10.35 -2.10
N ALA A 112 16.97 11.64 -2.33
CA ALA A 112 17.66 12.09 -3.54
C ALA A 112 19.08 11.50 -3.65
N ARG A 113 19.82 11.40 -2.54
CA ARG A 113 21.14 10.77 -2.53
C ARG A 113 21.09 9.27 -2.85
N LEU A 114 20.05 8.57 -2.39
CA LEU A 114 19.85 7.14 -2.67
C LEU A 114 19.35 6.86 -4.10
N SER A 115 18.91 7.87 -4.83
CA SER A 115 18.37 7.74 -6.18
C SER A 115 19.43 7.55 -7.28
N ALA A 116 20.72 7.72 -6.94
CA ALA A 116 21.82 7.77 -7.91
C ALA A 116 21.63 8.83 -9.02
N GLY A 117 20.98 9.95 -8.70
CA GLY A 117 20.78 11.08 -9.62
C GLY A 117 19.58 10.95 -10.54
N ALA A 118 18.66 10.02 -10.27
CA ALA A 118 17.44 9.86 -11.06
C ALA A 118 16.46 11.04 -10.93
N TYR A 119 16.52 11.77 -9.81
CA TYR A 119 15.73 12.96 -9.53
C TYR A 119 16.45 13.84 -8.51
N ASP A 120 16.14 15.13 -8.50
CA ASP A 120 16.61 16.04 -7.46
C ASP A 120 15.60 16.21 -6.31
N VAL A 121 15.94 17.05 -5.33
CA VAL A 121 15.08 17.29 -4.16
C VAL A 121 13.78 18.00 -4.53
N GLN A 122 13.80 18.88 -5.54
CA GLN A 122 12.64 19.63 -5.97
C GLN A 122 11.68 18.74 -6.76
N ASP A 123 12.21 17.93 -7.69
CA ASP A 123 11.46 16.91 -8.41
C ASP A 123 10.70 15.98 -7.45
N LEU A 124 11.36 15.55 -6.38
CA LEU A 124 10.76 14.67 -5.38
C LEU A 124 9.62 15.35 -4.60
N LYS A 125 9.74 16.64 -4.27
CA LYS A 125 8.69 17.40 -3.58
C LYS A 125 7.47 17.61 -4.46
N ASP A 126 7.69 17.94 -5.73
CA ASP A 126 6.61 18.15 -6.69
C ASP A 126 5.87 16.83 -6.98
N THR A 127 6.63 15.72 -7.04
CA THR A 127 6.07 14.37 -7.14
C THR A 127 5.28 13.99 -5.88
N GLU A 128 5.76 14.31 -4.67
CA GLU A 128 5.02 14.09 -3.42
C GLU A 128 3.67 14.81 -3.42
N LEU A 129 3.64 16.08 -3.84
CA LEU A 129 2.39 16.84 -3.95
C LEU A 129 1.43 16.20 -4.95
N THR A 130 1.95 15.75 -6.10
CA THR A 130 1.16 15.06 -7.14
C THR A 130 0.53 13.78 -6.58
N VAL A 131 1.29 12.95 -5.86
CA VAL A 131 0.77 11.73 -5.22
C VAL A 131 -0.38 12.06 -4.26
N LEU A 132 -0.20 13.06 -3.39
CA LEU A 132 -1.23 13.47 -2.42
C LEU A 132 -2.51 13.94 -3.11
N GLN A 133 -2.39 14.70 -4.20
CA GLN A 133 -3.51 15.18 -5.00
C GLN A 133 -4.26 14.04 -5.71
N VAL A 134 -3.53 13.15 -6.40
CA VAL A 134 -4.11 12.00 -7.13
C VAL A 134 -4.83 11.02 -6.17
N LEU A 135 -4.27 10.82 -4.97
CA LEU A 135 -4.89 10.00 -3.94
C LEU A 135 -5.97 10.74 -3.15
N ARG A 136 -6.12 12.05 -3.34
CA ARG A 136 -7.02 12.93 -2.56
C ARG A 136 -6.84 12.74 -1.06
N TRP A 137 -5.58 12.65 -0.62
CA TRP A 137 -5.20 12.44 0.78
C TRP A 137 -5.75 11.14 1.42
N ASN A 138 -6.26 10.20 0.63
CA ASN A 138 -6.72 8.90 1.12
C ASN A 138 -5.52 7.96 1.33
N LEU A 139 -4.80 8.19 2.43
CA LEU A 139 -3.52 7.53 2.76
C LEU A 139 -3.67 6.32 3.68
N ASN A 140 -4.73 6.23 4.49
CA ASN A 140 -4.92 5.17 5.48
C ASN A 140 -5.41 3.84 4.87
N ALA A 141 -4.70 3.34 3.85
CA ALA A 141 -5.01 2.09 3.18
C ALA A 141 -4.75 0.89 4.11
N PRO A 142 -5.60 -0.14 4.09
CA PRO A 142 -5.36 -1.36 4.85
C PRO A 142 -4.16 -2.10 4.25
N THR A 143 -3.15 -2.37 5.06
CA THR A 143 -1.94 -3.07 4.64
C THR A 143 -1.88 -4.49 5.20
N PRO A 144 -1.17 -5.41 4.52
CA PRO A 144 -0.91 -6.73 5.06
C PRO A 144 -0.31 -6.75 6.48
N ALA A 145 0.51 -5.76 6.85
CA ALA A 145 1.16 -5.61 8.15
C ALA A 145 0.14 -5.40 9.27
N LEU A 146 -0.88 -4.58 9.02
CA LEU A 146 -1.97 -4.35 9.98
C LEU A 146 -2.77 -5.64 10.22
N PHE A 147 -3.02 -6.43 9.16
CA PHE A 147 -3.64 -7.75 9.31
C PHE A 147 -2.71 -8.76 9.98
N LEU A 148 -1.39 -8.66 9.77
CA LEU A 148 -0.42 -9.59 10.34
C LEU A 148 -0.41 -9.48 11.86
N ASP A 149 -0.38 -8.26 12.39
CA ASP A 149 -0.49 -7.99 13.84
C ASP A 149 -1.83 -8.43 14.42
N SER A 150 -2.90 -8.32 13.63
CA SER A 150 -4.24 -8.74 14.01
C SER A 150 -4.36 -10.27 14.15
N PHE A 151 -3.94 -11.00 13.11
CA PHE A 151 -4.06 -12.45 13.05
C PHE A 151 -3.07 -13.15 13.98
N MET A 152 -1.87 -12.58 14.21
CA MET A 152 -0.89 -13.27 15.02
C MET A 152 -1.25 -13.40 16.50
N LYS A 153 -2.11 -12.53 17.01
CA LYS A 153 -2.62 -12.59 18.39
C LYS A 153 -3.49 -13.82 18.68
N VAL A 154 -3.97 -14.51 17.66
CA VAL A 154 -4.94 -15.61 17.81
C VAL A 154 -4.28 -16.97 17.98
N PHE A 155 -3.01 -17.08 17.61
CA PHE A 155 -2.29 -18.35 17.63
C PHE A 155 -1.55 -18.54 18.96
N PRO A 156 -1.70 -19.69 19.62
CA PRO A 156 -0.99 -19.98 20.88
C PRO A 156 0.45 -20.44 20.61
N LEU A 157 1.26 -19.54 20.07
CA LEU A 157 2.68 -19.77 19.82
C LEU A 157 3.53 -19.28 20.98
N LYS A 158 4.64 -19.98 21.27
CA LYS A 158 5.65 -19.44 22.18
C LYS A 158 6.31 -18.22 21.52
N LYS A 159 6.78 -17.25 22.32
CA LYS A 159 7.40 -16.01 21.83
C LYS A 159 8.43 -16.21 20.71
N ARG A 160 9.33 -17.19 20.87
CA ARG A 160 10.35 -17.49 19.85
C ARG A 160 9.74 -17.96 18.52
N GLU A 161 8.73 -18.82 18.57
CA GLU A 161 8.04 -19.31 17.37
C GLU A 161 7.21 -18.19 16.73
N LEU A 162 6.61 -17.34 17.57
CA LEU A 162 5.88 -16.16 17.14
C LEU A 162 6.77 -15.21 16.35
N ASP A 163 7.95 -14.86 16.89
CA ASP A 163 8.92 -13.99 16.23
C ASP A 163 9.41 -14.58 14.89
N GLU A 164 9.65 -15.90 14.84
CA GLU A 164 10.06 -16.59 13.61
C GLU A 164 8.96 -16.57 12.54
N VAL A 165 7.71 -16.88 12.91
CA VAL A 165 6.56 -16.86 11.99
C VAL A 165 6.30 -15.45 11.48
N LEU A 166 6.34 -14.45 12.35
CA LEU A 166 6.17 -13.05 11.98
C LEU A 166 7.20 -12.60 10.96
N HIS A 167 8.49 -12.88 11.23
CA HIS A 167 9.56 -12.47 10.32
C HIS A 167 9.43 -13.13 8.94
N LYS A 168 9.11 -14.44 8.90
CA LYS A 168 8.90 -15.16 7.65
C LYS A 168 7.68 -14.66 6.89
N ALA A 169 6.56 -14.46 7.57
CA ALA A 169 5.33 -13.98 6.96
C ALA A 169 5.50 -12.57 6.38
N ASP A 170 6.20 -11.68 7.08
CA ASP A 170 6.54 -10.34 6.62
C ASP A 170 7.40 -10.36 5.34
N THR A 171 8.42 -11.23 5.29
CA THR A 171 9.20 -11.47 4.07
C THR A 171 8.33 -12.02 2.93
N TYR A 172 7.44 -12.96 3.23
CA TYR A 172 6.56 -13.56 2.22
C TYR A 172 5.57 -12.54 1.64
N VAL A 173 5.04 -11.65 2.48
CA VAL A 173 4.22 -10.51 2.05
C VAL A 173 5.00 -9.62 1.09
N ALA A 174 6.25 -9.26 1.41
CA ALA A 174 7.05 -8.42 0.51
C ALA A 174 7.29 -9.09 -0.85
N VAL A 175 7.54 -10.40 -0.86
CA VAL A 175 7.69 -11.18 -2.10
C VAL A 175 6.42 -11.15 -2.94
N ILE A 176 5.24 -11.40 -2.35
CA ILE A 176 3.98 -11.38 -3.13
C ILE A 176 3.60 -9.98 -3.60
N GLN A 177 3.89 -8.93 -2.81
CA GLN A 177 3.62 -7.56 -3.24
C GLN A 177 4.47 -7.15 -4.44
N SER A 178 5.67 -7.70 -4.59
CA SER A 178 6.52 -7.49 -5.77
C SER A 178 5.97 -8.15 -7.04
N ASP A 179 5.12 -9.17 -6.90
CA ASP A 179 4.59 -9.91 -8.04
C ASP A 179 3.17 -9.45 -8.41
N TYR A 180 3.04 -8.96 -9.65
CA TYR A 180 1.80 -8.43 -10.18
C TYR A 180 0.61 -9.40 -10.07
N HIS A 181 0.84 -10.72 -10.12
CA HIS A 181 -0.23 -11.69 -10.06
C HIS A 181 -1.04 -11.59 -8.75
N PHE A 182 -0.38 -11.24 -7.64
CA PHE A 182 -1.04 -11.19 -6.32
C PHE A 182 -1.79 -9.89 -6.04
N MET A 183 -1.63 -8.87 -6.88
CA MET A 183 -2.31 -7.59 -6.73
C MET A 183 -3.85 -7.71 -6.80
N ARG A 184 -4.36 -8.83 -7.33
CA ARG A 184 -5.79 -9.17 -7.34
C ARG A 184 -6.34 -9.58 -5.97
N TYR A 185 -5.48 -10.07 -5.08
CA TYR A 185 -5.89 -10.55 -3.76
C TYR A 185 -5.90 -9.40 -2.77
N ARG A 186 -6.87 -9.43 -1.88
CA ARG A 186 -7.03 -8.48 -0.79
C ARG A 186 -5.86 -8.60 0.22
N PRO A 187 -5.36 -7.51 0.82
CA PRO A 187 -4.35 -7.53 1.88
C PRO A 187 -4.53 -8.60 2.97
N SER A 188 -5.75 -8.84 3.46
CA SER A 188 -6.07 -9.86 4.46
C SER A 188 -5.88 -11.28 3.94
N VAL A 189 -6.27 -11.55 2.67
CA VAL A 189 -6.02 -12.83 1.98
C VAL A 189 -4.52 -13.04 1.79
N GLN A 190 -3.80 -12.00 1.37
CA GLN A 190 -2.36 -11.99 1.21
C GLN A 190 -1.64 -12.33 2.53
N THR A 191 -2.03 -11.68 3.63
CA THR A 191 -1.49 -11.93 4.97
C THR A 191 -1.79 -13.35 5.45
N ALA A 192 -3.04 -13.81 5.34
CA ALA A 192 -3.41 -15.15 5.78
C ALA A 192 -2.64 -16.23 5.00
N ALA A 193 -2.45 -16.04 3.69
CA ALA A 193 -1.65 -16.95 2.86
C ALA A 193 -0.17 -16.95 3.27
N ALA A 194 0.39 -15.78 3.57
CA ALA A 194 1.77 -15.63 4.04
C ALA A 194 1.98 -16.32 5.39
N LEU A 195 1.02 -16.13 6.31
CA LEU A 195 1.02 -16.80 7.60
C LEU A 195 0.91 -18.31 7.45
N GLN A 196 0.02 -18.81 6.60
CA GLN A 196 -0.11 -20.25 6.34
C GLN A 196 1.23 -20.86 5.86
N CYS A 197 1.91 -20.18 4.95
CA CYS A 197 3.24 -20.60 4.47
C CYS A 197 4.28 -20.57 5.59
N ALA A 198 4.28 -19.53 6.42
CA ALA A 198 5.21 -19.38 7.54
C ALA A 198 4.98 -20.47 8.61
N PHE A 199 3.71 -20.75 8.96
CA PHE A 199 3.31 -21.85 9.85
C PHE A 199 3.80 -23.21 9.35
N LYS A 200 3.61 -23.48 8.05
CA LYS A 200 4.09 -24.72 7.44
C LYS A 200 5.62 -24.83 7.50
N SER A 201 6.33 -23.72 7.33
CA SER A 201 7.81 -23.69 7.34
C SER A 201 8.42 -24.05 8.71
N ILE A 202 7.67 -23.88 9.79
CA ILE A 202 8.09 -24.26 11.16
C ILE A 202 7.55 -25.65 11.57
N GLY A 203 7.02 -26.42 10.63
CA GLY A 203 6.52 -27.77 10.86
C GLY A 203 5.15 -27.85 11.54
N ARG A 204 4.36 -26.76 11.56
CA ARG A 204 2.98 -26.78 12.07
C ARG A 204 2.01 -27.25 10.99
N SER A 205 0.96 -27.98 11.40
CA SER A 205 -0.08 -28.45 10.47
C SER A 205 -0.91 -27.28 9.93
N ALA A 206 -1.27 -27.37 8.65
CA ALA A 206 -2.21 -26.44 8.02
C ALA A 206 -3.60 -26.49 8.68
N ASP A 207 -4.02 -27.65 9.19
CA ASP A 207 -5.34 -27.81 9.84
C ASP A 207 -5.43 -26.97 11.11
N VAL A 208 -4.33 -26.89 11.87
CA VAL A 208 -4.23 -26.08 13.08
C VAL A 208 -4.33 -24.61 12.73
N PHE A 209 -3.64 -24.16 11.67
CA PHE A 209 -3.74 -22.80 11.18
C PHE A 209 -5.19 -22.48 10.74
N HIS A 210 -5.82 -23.37 9.98
CA HIS A 210 -7.20 -23.20 9.51
C HIS A 210 -8.20 -23.13 10.66
N ALA A 211 -8.06 -23.95 11.70
CA ALA A 211 -8.94 -23.92 12.86
C ALA A 211 -8.88 -22.56 13.58
N TYR A 212 -7.67 -22.02 13.80
CA TYR A 212 -7.52 -20.70 14.44
C TYR A 212 -8.04 -19.56 13.58
N MET A 213 -7.74 -19.57 12.28
CA MET A 213 -8.22 -18.55 11.35
C MET A 213 -9.74 -18.57 11.20
N THR A 214 -10.35 -19.76 11.11
CA THR A 214 -11.80 -19.91 11.04
C THR A 214 -12.46 -19.35 12.28
N ARG A 215 -11.99 -19.75 13.47
CA ARG A 215 -12.50 -19.22 14.73
C ARG A 215 -12.36 -17.71 14.85
N GLU A 216 -11.24 -17.15 14.39
CA GLU A 216 -11.03 -15.71 14.40
C GLU A 216 -12.02 -14.98 13.48
N LEU A 217 -12.18 -15.45 12.24
CA LEU A 217 -13.13 -14.88 11.28
C LEU A 217 -14.58 -15.03 11.77
N ASP A 218 -14.93 -16.19 12.33
CA ASP A 218 -16.24 -16.45 12.94
C ASP A 218 -16.50 -15.50 14.10
N SER A 219 -15.49 -15.26 14.94
CA SER A 219 -15.62 -14.31 16.06
C SER A 219 -16.01 -12.94 15.55
N LEU A 220 -15.42 -12.46 14.44
CA LEU A 220 -15.75 -11.18 13.81
C LEU A 220 -17.15 -11.16 13.18
N SER A 221 -17.71 -12.32 12.83
CA SER A 221 -18.96 -12.47 12.07
C SER A 221 -20.26 -12.54 12.91
N LEU A 222 -20.17 -12.68 14.24
CA LEU A 222 -21.34 -12.83 15.12
C LEU A 222 -22.02 -11.49 15.47
N ASP A 223 -22.68 -10.86 14.49
CA ASP A 223 -23.97 -10.14 14.68
C ASP A 223 -24.63 -9.87 13.31
N THR A 224 -25.48 -10.80 12.92
CA THR A 224 -25.90 -11.12 11.55
C THR A 224 -27.13 -10.37 11.03
N ALA A 225 -27.23 -9.05 11.22
CA ALA A 225 -28.37 -8.32 10.60
C ALA A 225 -28.06 -6.91 10.05
N ALA A 226 -27.07 -6.18 10.54
CA ALA A 226 -26.82 -4.79 10.09
C ALA A 226 -25.44 -4.54 9.46
N ILE A 227 -24.46 -5.42 9.67
CA ILE A 227 -23.07 -5.23 9.18
C ILE A 227 -22.77 -6.11 7.95
N VAL A 228 -23.54 -7.19 7.75
CA VAL A 228 -23.23 -8.28 6.81
C VAL A 228 -23.81 -8.09 5.41
N SER A 229 -24.57 -7.02 5.11
CA SER A 229 -24.98 -6.77 3.72
C SER A 229 -23.81 -6.35 2.81
N GLY A 230 -22.60 -6.14 3.35
CA GLY A 230 -21.44 -5.74 2.54
C GLY A 230 -20.05 -6.17 3.04
N LEU A 231 -19.94 -6.94 4.14
CA LEU A 231 -18.63 -7.41 4.64
C LEU A 231 -18.32 -8.82 4.08
N GLU A 232 -17.64 -8.90 2.94
CA GLU A 232 -17.09 -10.16 2.44
C GLU A 232 -15.74 -10.47 3.12
N LEU A 233 -15.75 -11.37 4.11
CA LEU A 233 -14.51 -11.86 4.72
C LEU A 233 -13.69 -12.72 3.73
N PRO A 234 -12.35 -12.79 3.89
CA PRO A 234 -11.50 -13.70 3.13
C PRO A 234 -12.02 -15.14 3.18
N GLN A 235 -12.29 -15.72 2.02
CA GLN A 235 -12.68 -17.12 1.97
C GLN A 235 -11.45 -18.01 2.08
N LEU A 236 -11.52 -19.10 2.86
CA LEU A 236 -10.43 -20.09 2.99
C LEU A 236 -9.93 -20.61 1.64
N ARG A 237 -10.81 -20.68 0.63
CA ARG A 237 -10.46 -21.06 -0.74
C ARG A 237 -9.45 -20.09 -1.37
N GLU A 238 -9.68 -18.79 -1.28
CA GLU A 238 -8.78 -17.76 -1.82
C GLU A 238 -7.44 -17.75 -1.10
N ILE A 239 -7.46 -17.93 0.23
CA ILE A 239 -6.25 -18.03 1.05
C ILE A 239 -5.40 -19.22 0.60
N ASN A 240 -6.02 -20.40 0.45
CA ASN A 240 -5.32 -21.62 0.03
C ASN A 240 -4.77 -21.50 -1.41
N GLU A 241 -5.52 -20.88 -2.32
CA GLU A 241 -5.04 -20.63 -3.68
C GLU A 241 -3.84 -19.69 -3.69
N CYS A 242 -3.93 -18.57 -2.97
CA CYS A 242 -2.86 -17.60 -2.81
C CYS A 242 -1.61 -18.25 -2.18
N ALA A 243 -1.76 -19.02 -1.10
CA ALA A 243 -0.66 -19.72 -0.44
C ALA A 243 0.02 -20.75 -1.36
N ARG A 244 -0.76 -21.47 -2.18
CA ARG A 244 -0.24 -22.41 -3.18
C ARG A 244 0.60 -21.69 -4.23
N LEU A 245 0.12 -20.55 -4.74
CA LEU A 245 0.85 -19.74 -5.72
C LEU A 245 2.12 -19.14 -5.10
N MET A 246 2.00 -18.62 -3.88
CA MET A 246 3.10 -18.05 -3.12
C MET A 246 4.21 -19.08 -2.89
N SER A 247 3.86 -20.30 -2.46
CA SER A 247 4.84 -21.38 -2.27
C SER A 247 5.63 -21.67 -3.56
N LYS A 248 4.99 -21.63 -4.73
CA LYS A 248 5.66 -21.84 -6.03
C LYS A 248 6.67 -20.73 -6.38
N ILE A 249 6.47 -19.51 -5.88
CA ILE A 249 7.35 -18.35 -6.15
C ILE A 249 8.43 -18.21 -5.09
N ILE A 250 8.13 -18.57 -3.84
CA ILE A 250 9.07 -18.55 -2.72
C ILE A 250 10.15 -19.62 -2.89
N THR A 251 9.81 -20.84 -3.34
CA THR A 251 10.78 -21.94 -3.46
C THR A 251 11.97 -21.60 -4.39
N PRO A 252 11.78 -21.02 -5.60
CA PRO A 252 12.89 -20.56 -6.43
C PRO A 252 13.64 -19.34 -5.83
N THR A 253 12.91 -18.40 -5.22
CA THR A 253 13.47 -17.14 -4.71
C THR A 253 14.37 -17.37 -3.49
N LEU A 254 14.00 -18.29 -2.59
CA LEU A 254 14.83 -18.70 -1.45
C LEU A 254 16.08 -19.48 -1.90
N ALA A 255 15.98 -20.32 -2.93
CA ALA A 255 17.13 -21.03 -3.48
C ALA A 255 18.16 -20.04 -4.07
N HIS A 256 17.71 -18.99 -4.78
CA HIS A 256 18.61 -17.97 -5.31
C HIS A 256 19.26 -17.09 -4.23
N MET A 257 18.51 -16.69 -3.20
CA MET A 257 19.08 -15.93 -2.06
C MET A 257 20.12 -16.72 -1.26
N GLN A 258 20.02 -18.05 -1.23
CA GLN A 258 21.02 -18.93 -0.60
C GLN A 258 22.27 -19.15 -1.47
N THR A 259 22.17 -19.01 -2.80
CA THR A 259 23.30 -19.20 -3.73
C THR A 259 24.11 -17.93 -4.02
N SER A 260 23.58 -16.74 -3.74
CA SER A 260 24.24 -15.45 -4.03
C SER A 260 24.91 -14.82 -2.80
N HIS A 261 25.76 -15.57 -2.09
CA HIS A 261 26.72 -15.01 -1.13
C HIS A 261 28.16 -15.25 -1.63
N PRO A 262 28.76 -14.33 -2.42
CA PRO A 262 30.20 -14.21 -2.44
C PRO A 262 30.62 -13.60 -1.10
N ARG A 263 31.33 -14.38 -0.29
CA ARG A 263 31.97 -13.94 0.95
C ARG A 263 32.94 -12.80 0.65
N ALA A 264 32.48 -11.55 0.80
CA ALA A 264 33.34 -10.38 0.71
C ALA A 264 34.33 -10.41 1.89
N LYS A 265 35.57 -10.75 1.60
CA LYS A 265 36.70 -10.58 2.51
C LYS A 265 37.24 -9.17 2.33
N ASN A 266 37.27 -8.44 3.44
CA ASN A 266 38.13 -7.30 3.81
C ASN A 266 37.55 -5.88 3.81
N ALA A 267 37.91 -5.22 4.93
CA ALA A 267 37.84 -3.81 5.31
C ALA A 267 36.43 -3.33 5.76
N THR A 268 36.20 -2.88 6.99
CA THR A 268 37.08 -2.39 8.08
C THR A 268 36.53 -2.82 9.44
N LYS A 269 37.45 -3.00 10.40
CA LYS A 269 37.15 -3.18 11.82
C LYS A 269 36.33 -1.98 12.30
N ASP A 270 35.10 -2.23 12.72
CA ASP A 270 34.57 -1.74 13.99
C ASP A 270 33.19 -2.34 14.28
N ASN A 271 32.98 -2.60 15.57
CA ASN A 271 31.75 -3.01 16.22
C ASN A 271 31.36 -4.51 16.20
N HIS A 272 31.89 -5.22 17.20
CA HIS A 272 31.33 -6.45 17.74
C HIS A 272 29.91 -6.21 18.28
N ASN A 273 28.90 -6.60 17.52
CA ASN A 273 27.70 -7.35 17.96
C ASN A 273 26.63 -7.24 16.87
N SER A 274 26.64 -8.18 15.93
CA SER A 274 25.52 -8.40 15.02
C SER A 274 25.13 -9.88 15.09
N ILE A 275 23.83 -10.13 14.91
CA ILE A 275 23.15 -11.44 15.03
C ILE A 275 22.81 -11.85 16.49
N ALA A 276 22.16 -10.96 17.25
CA ALA A 276 21.28 -11.33 18.38
C ALA A 276 20.58 -10.09 18.97
N ALA A 277 19.58 -9.53 18.28
CA ALA A 277 18.58 -8.63 18.88
C ALA A 277 17.47 -8.25 17.88
N ARG A 278 16.62 -9.19 17.49
CA ARG A 278 15.26 -8.85 17.00
C ARG A 278 14.27 -9.48 17.97
N THR A 279 14.18 -8.88 19.14
CA THR A 279 13.16 -9.21 20.15
C THR A 279 12.91 -7.98 21.01
N ARG A 280 12.34 -6.91 20.44
CA ARG A 280 11.87 -5.76 21.23
C ARG A 280 10.51 -5.31 20.71
N SER A 281 9.67 -4.94 21.67
CA SER A 281 8.23 -4.74 21.58
C SER A 281 7.86 -3.83 20.40
N ARG A 282 7.07 -4.33 19.43
CA ARG A 282 6.28 -3.47 18.55
C ARG A 282 5.44 -2.57 19.45
N ARG A 283 5.78 -1.27 19.53
CA ARG A 283 4.82 -0.27 19.98
C ARG A 283 3.84 -0.13 18.83
N THR A 284 2.60 -0.51 19.05
CA THR A 284 1.53 -0.21 18.11
C THR A 284 1.50 1.32 17.94
N CYS A 285 1.62 1.80 16.71
CA CYS A 285 1.24 3.18 16.37
C CYS A 285 -0.29 3.30 16.39
N THR A 286 -0.92 2.97 17.52
CA THR A 286 -2.33 3.24 17.80
C THR A 286 -2.38 4.41 18.78
N ASN A 287 -2.04 5.60 18.30
CA ASN A 287 -2.38 6.86 18.98
C ASN A 287 -2.48 7.98 17.94
N VAL A 288 -3.29 7.77 16.89
CA VAL A 288 -3.95 8.89 16.23
C VAL A 288 -5.13 9.25 17.12
N LYS A 289 -4.97 10.28 17.96
CA LYS A 289 -6.12 10.94 18.57
C LYS A 289 -7.00 11.42 17.43
N HIS A 290 -8.22 10.89 17.34
CA HIS A 290 -9.26 11.40 16.45
C HIS A 290 -9.58 12.85 16.84
N GLY A 291 -8.92 13.80 16.17
CA GLY A 291 -9.43 15.17 16.04
C GLY A 291 -10.28 15.20 14.78
N LEU A 292 -11.60 15.30 14.94
CA LEU A 292 -12.47 15.71 13.83
C LEU A 292 -12.03 17.12 13.41
N ALA A 293 -11.34 17.23 12.27
CA ALA A 293 -11.21 18.50 11.59
C ALA A 293 -12.56 18.80 10.94
N THR A 294 -13.37 19.63 11.60
CA THR A 294 -14.51 20.29 10.98
C THR A 294 -13.98 21.20 9.85
N PRO A 295 -14.59 21.21 8.65
CA PRO A 295 -14.23 22.17 7.62
C PRO A 295 -14.56 23.60 8.10
N PRO A 296 -13.80 24.63 7.68
CA PRO A 296 -14.12 26.01 8.01
C PRO A 296 -15.46 26.42 7.36
N PRO A 297 -16.22 27.35 7.95
CA PRO A 297 -17.51 27.76 7.43
C PRO A 297 -17.35 28.44 6.07
N SER A 298 -18.23 28.09 5.13
CA SER A 298 -18.46 28.84 3.90
C SER A 298 -19.21 30.13 4.24
N ASP A 299 -18.55 31.28 4.13
CA ASP A 299 -19.21 32.58 4.15
C ASP A 299 -20.01 32.77 2.87
N SER A 300 -21.33 32.65 2.97
CA SER A 300 -22.29 33.17 1.99
C SER A 300 -22.79 34.53 2.47
N PRO A 301 -22.64 35.63 1.71
CA PRO A 301 -23.36 36.87 1.98
C PRO A 301 -24.75 36.80 1.35
N ASN A 302 -25.79 36.97 2.17
CA ASN A 302 -27.17 37.14 1.73
C ASN A 302 -27.46 38.61 1.40
N GLU A 303 -28.38 38.78 0.46
CA GLU A 303 -28.79 39.96 -0.32
C GLU A 303 -29.33 41.16 0.49
N ASN A 304 -29.19 42.38 -0.04
CA ASN A 304 -30.31 43.33 -0.23
C ASN A 304 -29.94 44.61 -1.03
N GLU A 305 -30.58 44.69 -2.20
CA GLU A 305 -31.07 45.85 -2.98
C GLU A 305 -30.17 46.80 -3.83
N PRO A 306 -30.71 47.33 -4.97
CA PRO A 306 -29.95 47.84 -6.13
C PRO A 306 -29.87 49.38 -6.21
N PRO A 307 -29.01 49.93 -7.10
CA PRO A 307 -29.57 50.60 -8.29
C PRO A 307 -28.72 50.54 -9.59
N GLN A 308 -29.46 50.49 -10.70
CA GLN A 308 -29.33 51.01 -12.10
C GLN A 308 -28.02 51.64 -12.66
N PRO A 309 -27.89 51.72 -14.02
CA PRO A 309 -26.65 51.46 -14.76
C PRO A 309 -25.86 52.72 -15.19
N SER A 310 -24.58 52.53 -15.53
CA SER A 310 -23.80 53.48 -16.32
C SER A 310 -22.89 52.77 -17.33
N SER A 311 -22.80 53.44 -18.48
CA SER A 311 -22.28 53.11 -19.80
C SER A 311 -20.76 52.97 -19.96
N GLU A 312 -20.37 52.56 -21.18
CA GLU A 312 -19.03 52.54 -21.85
C GLU A 312 -18.31 51.17 -21.73
N GLY A 313 -18.25 50.30 -22.76
CA GLY A 313 -17.59 50.42 -24.09
C GLY A 313 -16.18 49.78 -23.98
N TRP A 314 -15.69 48.80 -24.75
CA TRP A 314 -15.78 48.49 -26.19
C TRP A 314 -15.27 47.06 -26.51
N GLY A 315 -15.77 46.48 -27.62
CA GLY A 315 -15.16 45.48 -28.56
C GLY A 315 -14.73 44.10 -28.04
N SER A 316 -14.96 42.97 -28.71
CA SER A 316 -14.96 42.68 -30.17
C SER A 316 -15.72 41.35 -30.40
N GLU A 317 -16.74 41.32 -31.27
CA GLU A 317 -16.73 40.65 -32.60
C GLU A 317 -16.43 39.14 -32.60
N GLU A 318 -17.48 38.33 -32.60
CA GLU A 318 -17.49 37.00 -33.25
C GLU A 318 -18.59 36.99 -34.31
N ASP A 319 -18.17 36.97 -35.58
CA ASP A 319 -19.02 36.74 -36.75
C ASP A 319 -19.33 35.23 -36.86
N GLU A 320 -20.59 34.86 -36.71
CA GLU A 320 -21.14 33.60 -37.24
C GLU A 320 -21.51 33.82 -38.71
N LEU A 321 -20.81 33.15 -39.62
CA LEU A 321 -21.19 33.04 -41.03
C LEU A 321 -21.55 31.59 -41.34
N SER A 322 -22.85 31.37 -41.47
CA SER A 322 -23.47 30.28 -42.20
C SER A 322 -23.08 30.33 -43.67
N MET A 323 -22.81 29.18 -44.30
CA MET A 323 -23.33 28.89 -45.65
C MET A 323 -23.19 27.40 -45.98
N SER A 324 -24.30 26.90 -46.49
CA SER A 324 -24.57 25.60 -47.10
C SER A 324 -24.01 25.49 -48.53
N ASP A 325 -23.88 24.25 -49.00
CA ASP A 325 -24.36 23.70 -50.29
C ASP A 325 -23.45 22.49 -50.69
N GLU A 326 -24.03 21.29 -50.76
CA GLU A 326 -24.25 20.46 -51.98
C GLU A 326 -23.01 20.33 -52.90
N ILE A 327 -22.53 19.15 -53.30
CA ILE A 327 -23.02 18.17 -54.31
C ILE A 327 -22.00 16.99 -54.24
N GLY A 328 -22.33 15.69 -54.24
CA GLY A 328 -22.73 14.89 -55.39
C GLY A 328 -22.39 13.40 -55.23
N GLU A 329 -23.15 12.57 -55.94
CA GLU A 329 -23.16 11.10 -56.02
C GLU A 329 -22.03 10.51 -56.90
N GLU A 330 -22.00 9.16 -56.96
CA GLU A 330 -21.25 8.22 -57.84
C GLU A 330 -19.79 7.96 -57.42
N GLU A 331 -19.28 6.72 -57.23
CA GLU A 331 -19.59 5.35 -57.70
C GLU A 331 -19.47 4.30 -56.57
#